data_AF-A0A0M5LVJ3-F1
#
_entry.id   AF-A0A0M5LVJ3-F1
#
_cell.length_a   1.000
_cell.length_b   1.000
_cell.length_c   1.000
_cell.angle_alpha   90.00
_cell.angle_beta   90.00
_cell.angle_gamma   90.00
#
_symmetry.space_group_name_H-M   'P 1'
#
loop_
_entity.id
_entity.type
_entity.pdbx_description
1 polymer ?
#
loop_
_entity_poly.entity_id
_entity_poly.type
_entity_poly.pdbx_seq_one_letter_code
_entity_poly.pdbx_strand_id
1 'polypeptide(L)'
;MEPVERPPAGRACDAFPARYGEFPAGQDLEDGWAVANWARDNASELRVRYVIWQGRIWYRGTGDSGEGRENWGRPYNGGGVYDPDDATGGHFDHVHVSVRR
;
A
#
# COMPACT_ATOMS: atom_id res chain seq x y z
N MET A 1 -1.17 19.29 14.97
CA MET A 1 -2.00 18.42 14.12
C MET A 1 -1.79 18.92 12.70
N GLU A 2 -0.93 18.25 11.95
CA GLU A 2 -0.76 18.56 10.52
C GLU A 2 -1.98 18.03 9.76
N PRO A 3 -2.50 18.76 8.75
CA PRO A 3 -3.68 18.32 8.03
C PRO A 3 -3.35 17.12 7.15
N VAL A 4 -4.28 16.16 7.07
CA VAL A 4 -4.19 15.03 6.14
C VAL A 4 -4.22 15.60 4.72
N GLU A 5 -3.08 15.60 4.04
CA GLU A 5 -3.04 15.96 2.62
C GLU A 5 -3.78 14.88 1.86
N ARG A 6 -5.00 15.18 1.42
CA ARG A 6 -5.64 14.45 0.33
C ARG A 6 -4.61 14.35 -0.79
N PRO A 7 -4.26 13.16 -1.30
CA PRO A 7 -3.27 13.06 -2.37
C PRO A 7 -3.71 14.02 -3.48
N PRO A 8 -2.85 14.95 -3.94
CA PRO A 8 -3.23 15.94 -4.94
C PRO A 8 -3.88 15.22 -6.13
N ALA A 9 -5.05 15.68 -6.57
CA ALA A 9 -5.90 14.99 -7.53
C ALA A 9 -5.08 14.35 -8.67
N GLY A 10 -5.15 13.02 -8.78
CA GLY A 10 -4.51 12.24 -9.84
C GLY A 10 -3.11 11.68 -9.57
N ARG A 11 -2.67 11.53 -8.31
CA ARG A 11 -1.33 11.01 -7.97
C ARG A 11 -1.32 9.73 -7.15
N ALA A 12 -2.46 9.10 -7.01
CA ALA A 12 -2.56 7.77 -6.45
C ALA A 12 -3.57 6.94 -7.23
N CYS A 13 -3.35 5.63 -7.24
CA CYS A 13 -4.26 4.65 -7.80
C CYS A 13 -4.38 3.49 -6.82
N ASP A 14 -5.61 2.99 -6.68
CA ASP A 14 -5.94 1.82 -5.87
C ASP A 14 -6.26 0.65 -6.81
N ALA A 15 -5.55 -0.46 -6.65
CA ALA A 15 -5.83 -1.70 -7.35
C ALA A 15 -6.48 -2.69 -6.38
N PHE A 16 -7.68 -3.16 -6.70
CA PHE A 16 -8.48 -4.07 -5.88
C PHE A 16 -8.33 -5.51 -6.40
N PRO A 17 -7.42 -6.33 -5.84
CA PRO A 17 -7.37 -7.75 -6.15
C PRO A 17 -8.55 -8.51 -5.52
N ALA A 18 -9.08 -8.02 -4.38
CA ALA A 18 -10.28 -8.54 -3.74
C ALA A 18 -11.43 -7.55 -3.83
N ARG A 19 -12.62 -8.00 -3.41
CA ARG A 19 -13.79 -7.11 -3.27
C ARG A 19 -13.56 -6.08 -2.16
N TYR A 20 -14.01 -4.86 -2.40
CA TYR A 20 -14.01 -3.78 -1.41
C TYR A 20 -14.60 -4.24 -0.06
N GLY A 21 -13.86 -3.98 1.02
CA GLY A 21 -14.22 -4.30 2.40
C GLY A 21 -13.95 -5.74 2.82
N GLU A 22 -13.34 -6.57 1.97
CA GLU A 22 -13.04 -7.97 2.28
C GLU A 22 -11.54 -8.20 2.43
N PHE A 23 -11.15 -8.95 3.46
CA PHE A 23 -9.76 -9.40 3.59
C PHE A 23 -9.47 -10.43 2.49
N PRO A 24 -8.49 -10.18 1.60
CA PRO A 24 -8.15 -11.10 0.53
C PRO A 24 -7.57 -12.40 1.09
N ALA A 25 -7.82 -13.49 0.37
CA ALA A 25 -7.21 -14.78 0.64
C ALA A 25 -6.93 -15.51 -0.68
N GLY A 26 -6.10 -16.56 -0.64
CA GLY A 26 -5.79 -17.35 -1.82
C GLY A 26 -5.21 -16.49 -2.94
N GLN A 27 -5.78 -16.61 -4.16
CA GLN A 27 -5.23 -15.95 -5.34
C GLN A 27 -5.29 -14.43 -5.26
N ASP A 28 -6.36 -13.83 -4.71
CA ASP A 28 -6.48 -12.38 -4.58
C ASP A 28 -5.35 -11.80 -3.71
N LEU A 29 -4.98 -12.50 -2.64
CA LEU A 29 -3.86 -12.10 -1.79
C LEU A 29 -2.54 -12.16 -2.56
N GLU A 30 -2.31 -13.24 -3.32
CA GLU A 30 -1.11 -13.40 -4.14
C GLU A 30 -1.01 -12.37 -5.26
N ASP A 31 -2.13 -12.05 -5.92
CA ASP A 31 -2.20 -11.02 -6.96
C ASP A 31 -1.90 -9.64 -6.40
N GLY A 32 -2.43 -9.31 -5.22
CA GLY A 32 -2.09 -8.07 -4.52
C GLY A 32 -0.60 -7.97 -4.18
N TRP A 33 0.02 -9.06 -3.72
CA TRP A 33 1.47 -9.10 -3.51
C TRP A 33 2.26 -8.92 -4.81
N ALA A 34 1.81 -9.54 -5.92
CA ALA A 34 2.44 -9.37 -7.22
C ALA A 34 2.39 -7.91 -7.68
N VAL A 35 1.23 -7.24 -7.56
CA VAL A 35 1.07 -5.82 -7.90
C VAL A 35 1.93 -4.92 -7.01
N ALA A 36 1.90 -5.12 -5.69
CA ALA A 36 2.68 -4.32 -4.75
C ALA A 36 4.19 -4.43 -5.00
N ASN A 37 4.69 -5.63 -5.27
CA ASN A 37 6.10 -5.87 -5.56
C ASN A 37 6.48 -5.35 -6.95
N TRP A 38 5.65 -5.55 -7.97
CA TRP A 38 5.89 -4.98 -9.29
C TRP A 38 5.98 -3.45 -9.24
N ALA A 39 5.10 -2.78 -8.48
CA ALA A 39 5.17 -1.34 -8.30
C ALA A 39 6.45 -0.89 -7.58
N ARG A 40 6.94 -1.67 -6.60
CA ARG A 40 8.23 -1.44 -5.93
C ARG A 40 9.41 -1.59 -6.88
N ASP A 41 9.45 -2.67 -7.65
CA ASP A 41 10.55 -2.97 -8.56
C ASP A 41 10.65 -1.94 -9.69
N ASN A 42 9.50 -1.44 -10.14
CA ASN A 42 9.41 -0.41 -11.19
C ASN A 42 9.30 1.02 -10.63
N ALA A 43 9.54 1.21 -9.33
CA ALA A 43 9.27 2.47 -8.64
C ALA A 43 10.03 3.68 -9.23
N SER A 44 11.19 3.46 -9.84
CA SER A 44 11.95 4.55 -10.47
C SER A 44 11.27 5.04 -11.76
N GLU A 45 10.84 4.12 -12.63
CA GLU A 45 10.20 4.43 -13.91
C GLU A 45 8.80 5.00 -13.70
N LEU A 46 8.04 4.39 -12.80
CA LEU A 46 6.68 4.80 -12.43
C LEU A 46 6.64 6.01 -11.49
N ARG A 47 7.80 6.51 -11.05
CA ARG A 47 7.93 7.61 -10.08
C ARG A 47 7.17 7.35 -8.77
N VAL A 48 7.12 6.10 -8.32
CA VAL A 48 6.42 5.71 -7.09
C VAL A 48 7.06 6.41 -5.89
N ARG A 49 6.21 7.01 -5.07
CA ARG A 49 6.53 7.62 -3.78
C ARG A 49 6.51 6.57 -2.68
N TYR A 50 5.38 5.87 -2.57
CA TYR A 50 5.14 4.83 -1.59
C TYR A 50 4.07 3.87 -2.11
N VAL A 51 4.05 2.67 -1.55
CA VAL A 51 3.02 1.64 -1.78
C VAL A 51 2.50 1.21 -0.41
N ILE A 52 1.19 1.02 -0.29
CA ILE A 52 0.55 0.45 0.91
C ILE A 52 -0.15 -0.85 0.51
N TRP A 53 0.11 -1.91 1.27
CA TRP A 53 -0.53 -3.21 1.09
C TRP A 53 -0.43 -4.03 2.38
N GLN A 54 -1.50 -4.76 2.72
CA GLN A 54 -1.57 -5.69 3.85
C GLN A 54 -1.16 -5.06 5.20
N GLY A 55 -1.67 -3.87 5.50
CA GLY A 55 -1.35 -3.17 6.74
C GLY A 55 0.08 -2.63 6.81
N ARG A 56 0.77 -2.52 5.67
CA ARG A 56 2.17 -2.10 5.60
C ARG A 56 2.38 -1.01 4.57
N ILE A 57 3.32 -0.11 4.84
CA ILE A 57 3.71 0.98 3.96
C ILE A 57 5.20 0.89 3.63
N TRP A 58 5.51 0.88 2.34
CA TRP A 58 6.85 0.95 1.80
C TRP A 58 7.08 2.31 1.13
N TYR A 59 8.21 2.95 1.41
CA TYR A 59 8.62 4.18 0.74
C TYR A 59 9.80 3.91 -0.21
N ARG A 60 9.80 4.54 -1.39
CA ARG A 60 10.96 4.44 -2.30
C ARG A 60 12.24 4.94 -1.61
N GLY A 61 13.28 4.11 -1.66
CA GLY A 61 14.56 4.38 -1.00
C GLY A 61 14.61 3.95 0.48
N THR A 62 13.56 3.27 0.98
CA THR A 62 13.59 2.61 2.29
C THR A 62 13.70 1.10 2.12
N GLY A 63 14.38 0.45 3.06
CA GLY A 63 14.46 -1.00 3.15
C GLY A 63 13.29 -1.59 3.92
N ASP A 64 13.17 -2.91 3.83
CA ASP A 64 12.26 -3.72 4.64
C ASP A 64 12.75 -3.79 6.10
N SER A 65 11.84 -4.09 7.03
CA SER A 65 12.16 -4.18 8.47
C SER A 65 12.77 -5.52 8.89
N GLY A 66 12.98 -6.44 7.94
CA GLY A 66 13.36 -7.83 8.18
C GLY A 66 13.02 -8.72 6.98
N GLU A 67 12.88 -10.02 7.21
CA GLU A 67 12.54 -11.01 6.18
C GLU A 67 11.04 -11.33 6.15
N GLY A 68 10.50 -11.70 4.99
CA GLY A 68 9.09 -12.08 4.88
C GLY A 68 8.13 -10.91 4.70
N ARG A 69 6.85 -11.26 4.48
CA ARG A 69 5.77 -10.30 4.14
C ARG A 69 5.42 -9.39 5.30
N GLU A 70 5.50 -9.92 6.53
CA GLU A 70 5.33 -9.21 7.78
C GLU A 70 6.43 -8.18 8.06
N ASN A 71 7.48 -8.15 7.24
CA ASN A 71 8.56 -7.20 7.33
C ASN A 71 8.68 -6.28 6.09
N TRP A 72 7.75 -6.40 5.13
CA TRP A 72 7.71 -5.57 3.93
C TRP A 72 7.48 -4.09 4.29
N GLY A 73 8.47 -3.21 4.14
CA GLY A 73 8.37 -1.83 4.65
C GLY A 73 8.05 -1.76 6.15
N ARG A 74 7.22 -0.80 6.56
CA ARG A 74 6.86 -0.53 7.97
C ARG A 74 5.38 -0.76 8.21
N PRO A 75 4.94 -1.01 9.46
CA PRO A 75 3.52 -1.03 9.79
C PRO A 75 2.83 0.27 9.38
N TYR A 76 1.67 0.16 8.74
CA TYR A 76 0.80 1.29 8.42
C TYR A 76 -0.15 1.55 9.59
N ASN A 77 -0.34 2.82 9.95
CA ASN A 77 -1.08 3.23 11.15
C ASN A 77 -2.40 3.96 10.83
N GLY A 78 -2.96 3.73 9.63
CA GLY A 78 -4.21 4.37 9.21
C GLY A 78 -4.06 5.85 8.81
N GLY A 79 -2.83 6.38 8.77
CA GLY A 79 -2.58 7.79 8.50
C GLY A 79 -3.20 8.74 9.54
N GLY A 80 -3.57 8.22 10.71
CA GLY A 80 -4.25 8.96 11.79
C GLY A 80 -5.73 9.24 11.54
N VAL A 81 -6.34 8.67 10.49
CA VAL A 81 -7.74 8.92 10.11
C VAL A 81 -8.53 7.62 9.95
N TYR A 82 -7.89 6.59 9.39
CA TYR A 82 -8.51 5.30 9.13
C TYR A 82 -8.20 4.31 10.24
N ASP A 83 -9.10 3.34 10.44
CA ASP A 83 -8.84 2.18 11.29
C ASP A 83 -7.82 1.28 10.58
N PRO A 84 -6.58 1.13 11.10
CA PRO A 84 -5.56 0.30 10.46
C PRO A 84 -5.88 -1.20 10.51
N ASP A 85 -6.86 -1.63 11.33
CA ASP A 85 -7.25 -3.03 11.48
C ASP A 85 -8.45 -3.40 10.58
N ASP A 86 -9.11 -2.44 9.95
CA ASP A 86 -10.18 -2.66 8.97
C ASP A 86 -9.62 -3.06 7.59
N ALA A 87 -10.37 -3.85 6.82
CA ALA A 87 -9.94 -4.33 5.50
C ALA A 87 -9.56 -3.19 4.55
N THR A 88 -10.41 -2.16 4.48
CA THR A 88 -10.17 -0.98 3.63
C THR A 88 -9.27 0.01 4.34
N GLY A 89 -9.53 0.31 5.62
CA GLY A 89 -8.75 1.28 6.39
C GLY A 89 -7.26 0.91 6.50
N GLY A 90 -6.97 -0.38 6.66
CA GLY A 90 -5.63 -0.97 6.70
C GLY A 90 -5.02 -1.31 5.34
N HIS A 91 -5.74 -1.08 4.23
CA HIS A 91 -5.30 -1.43 2.87
C HIS A 91 -4.99 -2.93 2.71
N PHE A 92 -5.83 -3.78 3.30
CA PHE A 92 -5.78 -5.22 3.08
C PHE A 92 -6.50 -5.62 1.80
N ASP A 93 -7.56 -4.91 1.40
CA ASP A 93 -8.40 -5.23 0.23
C ASP A 93 -7.92 -4.57 -1.08
N HIS A 94 -7.06 -3.56 -1.01
CA HIS A 94 -6.47 -2.88 -2.17
C HIS A 94 -5.00 -2.51 -1.99
N VAL A 95 -4.25 -2.53 -3.09
CA VAL A 95 -2.90 -1.97 -3.18
C VAL A 95 -3.02 -0.49 -3.52
N HIS A 96 -2.55 0.37 -2.63
CA HIS A 96 -2.49 1.82 -2.87
C HIS A 96 -1.10 2.21 -3.34
N VAL A 97 -1.01 2.83 -4.52
CA VAL A 97 0.24 3.32 -5.10
C VAL A 97 0.18 4.84 -5.21
N SER A 98 1.11 5.53 -4.55
CA SER A 98 1.29 6.98 -4.71
C SER A 98 2.48 7.28 -5.61
N VAL A 99 2.38 8.28 -6.49
CA VAL A 99 3.45 8.71 -7.41
C VAL A 99 3.85 10.18 -7.19
N ARG A 100 5.11 10.51 -7.53
CA ARG A 100 5.67 11.88 -7.50
C ARG A 100 5.67 12.51 -8.90
N ARG A 101 5.81 13.84 -8.95
CA ARG A 101 6.08 14.58 -10.19
C ARG A 101 7.51 14.36 -10.69
#